data_AF-A0A820F0J0-F1
#
_entry.id   AF-A0A820F0J0-F1
#
_cell.length_a   1.000
_cell.length_b   1.000
_cell.length_c   1.000
_cell.angle_alpha   90.00
_cell.angle_beta   90.00
_cell.angle_gamma   90.00
#
_symmetry.space_group_name_H-M   'P 1'
#
loop_
_entity.id
_entity.type
_entity.pdbx_description
1 polymer ?
#
loop_
_entity_poly.entity_id
_entity_poly.type
_entity_poly.pdbx_seq_one_letter_code
_entity_poly.pdbx_strand_id
1 'polypeptide(L)'
;MQVDYTTPSPRFSVTNDDALKDAITYLDQHGYAVISDIMNQDEINTNKDLLWKFIENASNNTIDRKDPQTWSKEWPSFSTHGVISGFGIGQSDFLWNVRSNRQIKKV
;
A
#
# COMPACT_ATOMS: atom_id res chain seq x y z
N MET A 1 -4.84 -28.48 -5.92
CA MET A 1 -3.56 -27.76 -6.06
C MET A 1 -3.28 -27.15 -4.70
N GLN A 2 -2.21 -27.55 -4.01
CA GLN A 2 -1.84 -27.00 -2.72
C GLN A 2 -0.92 -25.81 -2.96
N VAL A 3 -1.25 -24.65 -2.41
CA VAL A 3 -0.40 -23.45 -2.51
C VAL A 3 0.80 -23.67 -1.59
N ASP A 4 2.00 -23.56 -2.15
CA ASP A 4 3.24 -23.56 -1.39
C ASP A 4 3.55 -22.12 -0.92
N TYR A 5 3.57 -21.92 0.39
CA TYR A 5 3.89 -20.64 1.02
C TYR A 5 5.37 -20.51 1.39
N THR A 6 6.21 -21.51 1.08
CA THR A 6 7.62 -21.55 1.46
C THR A 6 8.56 -21.05 0.36
N THR A 7 8.10 -21.03 -0.90
CA THR A 7 8.89 -20.52 -2.01
C THR A 7 9.12 -19.01 -1.87
N PRO A 8 10.37 -18.54 -1.68
CA PRO A 8 10.65 -17.12 -1.56
C PRO A 8 10.49 -16.43 -2.92
N SER A 9 9.85 -15.27 -2.93
CA SER A 9 9.78 -14.41 -4.12
C SER A 9 10.96 -13.43 -4.11
N PRO A 10 11.81 -13.40 -5.16
CA PRO A 10 12.87 -12.42 -5.26
C PRO A 10 12.30 -11.00 -5.32
N ARG A 11 13.05 -10.04 -4.79
CA ARG A 11 12.68 -8.62 -4.79
C ARG A 11 13.72 -7.84 -5.59
N PHE A 12 13.25 -6.97 -6.46
CA PHE A 12 14.08 -6.22 -7.39
C PHE A 12 14.04 -4.73 -7.02
N SER A 13 15.19 -4.15 -6.70
CA SER A 13 15.26 -2.76 -6.26
C SER A 13 14.99 -1.79 -7.41
N VAL A 14 14.07 -0.84 -7.23
CA VAL A 14 13.78 0.21 -8.22
C VAL A 14 14.98 1.16 -8.45
N THR A 15 15.92 1.17 -7.51
CA THR A 15 17.14 1.99 -7.55
C THR A 15 18.27 1.36 -8.36
N ASN A 16 18.10 0.13 -8.83
CA ASN A 16 19.07 -0.59 -9.65
C ASN A 16 18.44 -0.97 -10.99
N ASP A 17 18.92 -0.38 -12.09
CA ASP A 17 18.35 -0.59 -13.43
C ASP A 17 18.54 -2.02 -13.94
N ASP A 18 19.61 -2.72 -13.55
CA ASP A 18 19.79 -4.13 -13.92
C ASP A 18 18.81 -5.03 -13.15
N ALA A 19 18.55 -4.73 -11.87
CA ALA A 19 17.52 -5.42 -11.12
C ALA A 19 16.12 -5.23 -11.75
N LEU A 20 15.83 -4.06 -12.32
CA LEU A 20 14.56 -3.83 -13.04
C LEU A 20 14.45 -4.65 -14.33
N LYS A 21 15.55 -4.87 -15.06
CA LYS A 21 15.56 -5.77 -16.24
C LYS A 21 15.32 -7.21 -15.80
N ASP A 22 15.94 -7.64 -14.71
CA ASP A 22 15.71 -8.96 -14.13
C ASP A 22 14.25 -9.11 -13.66
N ALA A 23 13.65 -8.06 -13.11
CA ALA A 23 12.24 -8.04 -12.72
C ALA A 23 11.31 -8.27 -13.92
N ILE A 24 11.58 -7.65 -15.07
CA ILE A 24 10.81 -7.85 -16.31
C ILE A 24 10.96 -9.30 -16.79
N THR A 25 12.17 -9.85 -16.75
CA THR A 25 12.42 -11.25 -17.12
C THR A 25 11.67 -12.21 -16.20
N TYR A 26 11.69 -11.93 -14.89
CA TYR A 26 10.96 -12.73 -13.89
C TYR A 26 9.43 -12.62 -14.09
N LEU A 27 8.93 -11.43 -14.40
CA LEU A 27 7.52 -11.19 -14.71
C LEU A 27 7.07 -12.01 -15.93
N ASP A 28 7.85 -12.04 -17.01
CA ASP A 28 7.55 -12.83 -18.21
C ASP A 28 7.48 -14.34 -17.91
N GLN A 29 8.38 -14.83 -17.06
CA GLN A 29 8.47 -16.25 -16.71
C GLN A 29 7.41 -16.71 -15.70
N HIS A 30 7.05 -15.85 -14.75
CA HIS A 30 6.24 -16.24 -13.57
C HIS A 30 4.88 -15.54 -13.48
N GLY A 31 4.63 -14.51 -14.29
CA GLY A 31 3.38 -13.73 -14.29
C GLY A 31 3.27 -12.70 -13.17
N TYR A 32 4.32 -12.51 -12.36
CA TYR A 32 4.41 -11.44 -11.36
C TYR A 32 5.87 -11.04 -11.09
N ALA A 33 6.10 -9.87 -10.52
CA ALA A 33 7.39 -9.46 -9.96
C ALA A 33 7.19 -8.58 -8.71
N VAL A 34 8.15 -8.61 -7.79
CA VAL A 34 8.11 -7.79 -6.57
C VAL A 34 9.17 -6.70 -6.66
N ILE A 35 8.74 -5.45 -6.73
CA ILE A 35 9.64 -4.29 -6.71
C ILE A 35 9.88 -3.84 -5.26
N SER A 36 11.14 -3.59 -4.90
CA SER A 36 11.55 -3.04 -3.60
C SER A 36 12.07 -1.61 -3.71
N ASP A 37 12.23 -0.97 -2.54
CA ASP A 37 12.87 0.34 -2.38
C ASP A 37 12.15 1.49 -3.10
N ILE A 38 10.83 1.34 -3.30
CA ILE A 38 9.94 2.36 -3.87
C ILE A 38 9.83 3.60 -2.97
N MET A 39 9.75 3.39 -1.65
CA MET A 39 9.68 4.45 -0.65
C MET A 39 10.65 4.15 0.49
N ASN A 40 11.29 5.19 1.01
CA ASN A 40 12.06 5.10 2.25
C ASN A 40 11.13 5.14 3.49
N GLN A 41 11.71 4.97 4.67
CA GLN A 41 10.94 4.87 5.91
C GLN A 41 10.13 6.14 6.24
N ASP A 42 10.65 7.32 5.92
CA ASP A 42 9.99 8.61 6.19
C ASP A 42 8.81 8.82 5.24
N GLU A 43 8.95 8.46 3.96
CA GLU A 43 7.87 8.46 2.99
C GLU A 43 6.76 7.47 3.40
N ILE A 44 7.13 6.28 3.90
CA ILE A 44 6.17 5.29 4.41
C ILE A 44 5.42 5.85 5.62
N ASN A 45 6.12 6.46 6.57
CA ASN A 45 5.50 7.05 7.76
C ASN A 45 4.54 8.19 7.39
N THR A 46 4.95 9.05 6.46
CA THR A 46 4.10 10.13 5.93
C THR A 46 2.82 9.57 5.31
N ASN A 47 2.92 8.52 4.50
CA ASN A 47 1.74 7.89 3.88
C ASN A 47 0.82 7.22 4.91
N LYS A 48 1.38 6.59 5.95
CA LYS A 48 0.59 6.05 7.07
C LYS A 48 -0.16 7.17 7.80
N ASP A 49 0.48 8.31 8.03
CA ASP A 49 -0.16 9.45 8.66
C ASP A 49 -1.28 10.05 7.80
N LEU A 50 -1.10 10.12 6.48
CA LEU A 50 -2.15 10.54 5.55
C LEU A 50 -3.34 9.57 5.56
N LEU A 51 -3.08 8.26 5.59
CA LEU A 51 -4.13 7.25 5.70
C LEU A 51 -4.90 7.40 7.02
N TRP A 52 -4.19 7.59 8.15
CA TRP A 52 -4.85 7.80 9.43
C TRP A 52 -5.69 9.07 9.47
N LYS A 53 -5.17 10.19 8.96
CA LYS A 53 -5.94 11.43 8.82
C LYS A 53 -7.22 11.21 7.99
N PHE A 54 -7.15 10.40 6.93
CA PHE A 54 -8.33 10.05 6.15
C PHE A 54 -9.34 9.25 6.98
N ILE A 55 -8.90 8.19 7.69
CA ILE A 55 -9.76 7.34 8.50
C ILE A 55 -10.43 8.12 9.64
N GLU A 56 -9.64 8.91 10.37
CA GLU A 56 -10.11 9.78 11.46
C GLU A 56 -11.21 10.73 10.92
N ASN A 57 -10.97 11.42 9.80
CA ASN A 57 -11.98 12.29 9.19
C ASN A 57 -13.22 11.53 8.69
N ALA A 58 -13.05 10.38 8.04
CA ALA A 58 -14.16 9.58 7.50
C ALA A 58 -15.09 9.08 8.62
N SER A 59 -14.56 8.89 9.82
CA SER A 59 -15.32 8.52 11.03
C SER A 59 -15.83 9.72 11.83
N ASN A 60 -15.79 10.95 11.29
CA ASN A 60 -16.09 12.18 12.04
C ASN A 60 -15.28 12.31 13.35
N ASN A 61 -14.03 11.84 13.34
CA ASN A 61 -13.10 11.80 14.47
C ASN A 61 -13.54 10.93 15.65
N THR A 62 -14.39 9.93 15.44
CA THR A 62 -14.70 8.94 16.49
C THR A 62 -13.64 7.85 16.60
N ILE A 63 -12.85 7.63 15.55
CA ILE A 63 -11.68 6.74 15.58
C ILE A 63 -10.45 7.52 16.01
N ASP A 64 -9.69 6.96 16.94
CA ASP A 64 -8.34 7.42 17.32
C ASP A 64 -7.32 6.33 16.97
N ARG A 65 -6.32 6.69 16.15
CA ARG A 65 -5.23 5.78 15.78
C ARG A 65 -4.43 5.24 16.98
N LYS A 66 -4.47 5.94 18.11
CA LYS A 66 -3.76 5.58 19.35
C LYS A 66 -4.60 4.74 20.29
N ASP A 67 -5.90 4.62 20.06
CA ASP A 67 -6.81 3.79 20.86
C ASP A 67 -7.55 2.76 20.00
N PRO A 68 -7.03 1.51 19.92
CA PRO A 68 -7.66 0.43 19.18
C PRO A 68 -9.10 0.09 19.60
N GLN A 69 -9.54 0.47 20.81
CA GLN A 69 -10.92 0.23 21.25
C GLN A 69 -11.93 1.04 20.41
N THR A 70 -11.49 2.16 19.83
CA THR A 70 -12.32 3.03 18.99
C THR A 70 -12.55 2.47 17.58
N TRP A 71 -11.78 1.48 17.14
CA TRP A 71 -11.76 1.02 15.73
C TRP A 71 -12.97 0.16 15.33
N SER A 72 -13.86 -0.18 16.27
CA SER A 72 -14.89 -1.21 16.08
C SER A 72 -16.22 -0.72 15.50
N LYS A 73 -16.57 0.57 15.69
CA LYS A 73 -17.93 1.07 15.40
C LYS A 73 -18.05 1.80 14.07
N GLU A 74 -17.11 2.69 13.76
CA GLU A 74 -17.20 3.62 12.63
C GLU A 74 -16.06 3.42 11.62
N TRP A 75 -15.55 2.19 11.52
CA TRP A 75 -14.46 1.88 10.60
C TRP A 75 -14.93 2.07 9.15
N PRO A 76 -14.24 2.88 8.33
CA PRO A 76 -14.77 3.32 7.04
C PRO A 76 -14.57 2.28 5.92
N SER A 77 -14.74 0.98 6.22
CA SER A 77 -14.58 -0.12 5.26
C SER A 77 -15.80 -1.03 5.23
N PHE A 78 -15.89 -1.87 4.20
CA PHE A 78 -16.88 -2.94 4.18
C PHE A 78 -16.55 -3.98 5.25
N SER A 79 -17.54 -4.26 6.11
CA SER A 79 -17.42 -5.21 7.22
C SER A 79 -17.09 -6.64 6.78
N THR A 80 -17.35 -7.01 5.52
CA THR A 80 -17.17 -8.36 5.00
C THR A 80 -15.78 -8.63 4.42
N HIS A 81 -15.04 -7.60 4.00
CA HIS A 81 -13.75 -7.78 3.32
C HIS A 81 -12.70 -6.70 3.60
N GLY A 82 -12.99 -5.72 4.47
CA GLY A 82 -12.02 -4.74 4.95
C GLY A 82 -11.61 -3.66 3.93
N VAL A 83 -12.19 -3.65 2.72
CA VAL A 83 -11.85 -2.67 1.68
C VAL A 83 -12.61 -1.36 1.94
N ILE A 84 -11.88 -0.25 1.83
CA ILE A 84 -12.43 1.10 1.83
C ILE A 84 -12.69 1.48 0.36
N SER A 85 -13.96 1.66 -0.03
CA SER A 85 -14.30 2.16 -1.39
C SER A 85 -15.09 3.47 -1.38
N GLY A 86 -15.50 3.95 -0.20
CA GLY A 86 -16.33 5.15 -0.02
C GLY A 86 -15.52 6.37 0.44
N PHE A 87 -16.24 7.39 0.92
CA PHE A 87 -15.68 8.59 1.57
C PHE A 87 -14.64 9.37 0.73
N GLY A 88 -14.62 9.15 -0.58
CA GLY A 88 -13.64 9.75 -1.47
C GLY A 88 -12.22 9.21 -1.33
N ILE A 89 -12.00 8.01 -0.75
CA ILE A 89 -10.65 7.43 -0.59
C ILE A 89 -9.83 7.46 -1.87
N GLY A 90 -10.50 7.20 -3.01
CA GLY A 90 -9.92 7.23 -4.35
C GLY A 90 -9.23 8.55 -4.72
N GLN A 91 -9.64 9.64 -4.09
CA GLN A 91 -9.15 11.01 -4.30
C GLN A 91 -8.48 11.59 -3.03
N SER A 92 -8.18 10.75 -2.04
CA SER A 92 -7.53 11.18 -0.79
C SER A 92 -6.08 11.61 -1.04
N ASP A 93 -5.57 12.48 -0.16
CA ASP A 93 -4.15 12.88 -0.14
C ASP A 93 -3.22 11.66 -0.05
N PHE A 94 -3.63 10.63 0.70
CA PHE A 94 -2.90 9.36 0.77
C PHE A 94 -2.72 8.72 -0.62
N LEU A 95 -3.82 8.44 -1.34
CA LEU A 95 -3.71 7.78 -2.65
C LEU A 95 -3.08 8.68 -3.72
N TRP A 96 -3.30 9.99 -3.65
CA TRP A 96 -2.60 10.93 -4.54
C TRP A 96 -1.10 10.94 -4.30
N ASN A 97 -0.67 11.01 -3.05
CA ASN A 97 0.75 10.99 -2.69
C ASN A 97 1.42 9.70 -3.18
N VAL A 98 0.81 8.54 -2.93
CA VAL A 98 1.29 7.24 -3.44
C VAL A 98 1.38 7.24 -4.96
N ARG A 99 0.29 7.56 -5.68
CA ARG A 99 0.26 7.51 -7.16
C ARG A 99 1.18 8.54 -7.82
N SER A 100 1.49 9.63 -7.12
CA SER A 100 2.38 10.67 -7.62
C SER A 100 3.87 10.36 -7.43
N ASN A 101 4.21 9.36 -6.61
CA ASN A 101 5.58 9.02 -6.26
C ASN A 101 6.43 8.73 -7.52
N ARG A 102 7.62 9.32 -7.58
CA ARG A 102 8.49 9.25 -8.76
C ARG A 102 8.97 7.83 -9.05
N GLN A 103 9.27 7.03 -8.03
CA GLN A 103 9.74 5.66 -8.20
C GLN A 103 8.61 4.74 -8.67
N ILE A 104 7.37 4.98 -8.21
CA ILE A 104 6.19 4.28 -8.73
C ILE A 104 5.98 4.56 -10.22
N LYS A 105 6.24 5.78 -10.69
CA LYS A 105 6.14 6.13 -12.12
C LYS A 105 7.28 5.59 -12.99
N LYS A 106 8.36 5.09 -12.38
CA LYS A 106 9.52 4.54 -13.09
C LYS A 106 9.29 3.09 -13.53
N VAL A 107 8.38 2.38 -12.85
CA VAL A 107 8.04 0.97 -13.10
C VAL A 107 6.82 0.80 -13.99
#